data_AF-W9WDA2-F1
#
_entry.id   AF-W9WDA2-F1
#
_cell.length_a   1.000
_cell.length_b   1.000
_cell.length_c   1.000
_cell.angle_alpha   90.00
_cell.angle_beta   90.00
_cell.angle_gamma   90.00
#
_symmetry.space_group_name_H-M   'P 1'
#
loop_
_entity.id
_entity.type
_entity.pdbx_description
1 polymer ?
#
loop_
_entity_poly.entity_id
_entity_poly.type
_entity_poly.pdbx_seq_one_letter_code
_entity_poly.pdbx_strand_id
1 'polypeptide(L)'
;MRRPGLFARPLLRALLPAQHLLQALPRCFSATPGFAIDQRRVAGKIEIKTIDDKIAAFTLNEKIRSPKVQLKGLDGKLSEPQPLYKLLDSIDRTNQYVLQMNKPEQGEMAIVQIVTRADLIQRINRQEDMLKNQKRLEKEKRPKQLELNWAISANDLQLKMKQMQEFLKKGKKVELLLANKRHQRKASQAEAEALLKTVREKIEEVGAAEVVPMEGAILRQALLTVKMRGT
;
A
#
# COMPACT_ATOMS: atom_id res chain seq x y z
N MET A 1 -32.25 82.68 3.45
CA MET A 1 -31.75 84.01 3.05
C MET A 1 -30.47 84.32 3.82
N ARG A 2 -29.44 84.81 3.12
CA ARG A 2 -28.32 85.67 3.56
C ARG A 2 -27.41 85.25 4.75
N ARG A 3 -26.17 84.86 4.41
CA ARG A 3 -24.90 85.20 5.13
C ARG A 3 -24.75 86.75 5.19
N PRO A 4 -23.93 87.40 6.06
CA PRO A 4 -22.49 87.13 6.34
C PRO A 4 -21.98 87.48 7.77
N GLY A 5 -20.77 87.04 8.16
CA GLY A 5 -19.55 87.88 8.28
C GLY A 5 -19.33 88.31 9.75
N LEU A 6 -18.15 88.49 10.37
CA LEU A 6 -16.73 88.63 10.01
C LEU A 6 -15.89 88.56 11.32
N PHE A 7 -14.55 88.47 11.19
CA PHE A 7 -13.49 88.79 12.18
C PHE A 7 -13.25 87.77 13.32
N ALA A 8 -12.02 87.42 13.75
CA ALA A 8 -10.71 88.03 13.61
C ALA A 8 -9.56 86.98 13.66
N ARG A 9 -8.44 87.33 13.04
CA ARG A 9 -7.07 86.76 13.16
C ARG A 9 -6.32 87.48 14.31
N PRO A 10 -4.99 87.27 14.55
CA PRO A 10 -4.12 86.07 14.66
C PRO A 10 -3.22 86.19 15.93
N LEU A 11 -2.18 85.36 16.08
CA LEU A 11 -0.80 85.71 16.54
C LEU A 11 0.01 84.38 16.65
N LEU A 12 0.72 83.93 15.62
CA LEU A 12 2.14 84.18 15.25
C LEU A 12 3.21 83.63 16.22
N ARG A 13 4.15 82.89 15.59
CA ARG A 13 5.55 82.58 15.97
C ARG A 13 5.72 81.41 16.96
N ALA A 14 6.57 80.41 16.76
CA ALA A 14 7.95 80.45 16.25
C ALA A 14 8.42 79.02 15.83
N LEU A 15 9.11 78.86 14.68
CA LEU A 15 10.55 78.54 14.50
C LEU A 15 10.93 77.03 14.46
N LEU A 16 11.09 76.52 13.21
CA LEU A 16 12.20 75.68 12.64
C LEU A 16 12.55 74.29 13.27
N PRO A 17 13.41 73.46 12.63
CA PRO A 17 13.23 72.72 11.37
C PRO A 17 13.60 71.22 11.53
N ALA A 18 13.52 70.43 10.43
CA ALA A 18 14.35 69.25 10.10
C ALA A 18 13.54 68.12 9.42
N GLN A 19 13.62 68.11 8.09
CA GLN A 19 14.07 66.99 7.27
C GLN A 19 13.71 65.56 7.74
N HIS A 20 12.88 64.87 6.97
CA HIS A 20 13.29 63.58 6.39
C HIS A 20 12.37 63.23 5.20
N LEU A 21 12.97 63.33 4.01
CA LEU A 21 12.53 62.68 2.78
C LEU A 21 12.44 61.17 3.02
N LEU A 22 11.26 60.58 2.86
CA LEU A 22 11.17 59.18 2.44
C LEU A 22 10.10 59.05 1.35
N GLN A 23 10.63 58.80 0.15
CA GLN A 23 9.94 58.53 -1.09
C GLN A 23 9.11 57.26 -0.97
N ALA A 24 7.87 57.31 -1.45
CA ALA A 24 7.05 56.13 -1.69
C ALA A 24 7.66 55.32 -2.84
N LEU A 25 8.10 54.09 -2.57
CA LEU A 25 8.50 53.14 -3.60
C LEU A 25 7.27 52.39 -4.16
N PRO A 26 7.18 52.15 -5.47
CA PRO A 26 6.09 51.41 -6.07
C PRO A 26 6.17 49.92 -5.71
N ARG A 27 5.02 49.31 -5.41
CA ARG A 27 4.88 47.86 -5.24
C ARG A 27 5.16 47.15 -6.56
N CYS A 28 6.35 46.59 -6.72
CA CYS A 28 6.64 45.62 -7.76
C CYS A 28 6.02 44.27 -7.39
N PHE A 29 4.99 43.84 -8.12
CA PHE A 29 4.57 42.44 -8.16
C PHE A 29 5.57 41.66 -9.00
N SER A 30 6.55 41.02 -8.36
CA SER A 30 7.37 39.99 -9.01
C SER A 30 6.66 38.64 -8.87
N ALA A 31 5.80 38.31 -9.84
CA ALA A 31 5.32 36.95 -10.03
C ALA A 31 6.45 36.13 -10.66
N THR A 32 7.34 35.58 -9.83
CA THR A 32 8.08 34.38 -10.23
C THR A 32 7.25 33.18 -9.76
N PRO A 33 6.75 32.32 -10.66
CA PRO A 33 6.30 31.01 -10.25
C PRO A 33 7.58 30.26 -9.88
N GLY A 34 7.98 30.37 -8.62
CA GLY A 34 8.89 29.41 -8.04
C GLY A 34 8.20 28.06 -8.23
N PHE A 35 8.76 27.23 -9.12
CA PHE A 35 8.49 25.80 -9.12
C PHE A 35 8.87 25.31 -7.73
N ALA A 36 7.93 25.39 -6.79
CA ALA A 36 7.99 24.63 -5.58
C ALA A 36 7.98 23.18 -6.06
N ILE A 37 9.18 22.60 -6.13
CA ILE A 37 9.36 21.17 -6.19
C ILE A 37 8.64 20.67 -4.95
N ASP A 38 7.39 20.30 -5.16
CA ASP A 38 6.53 19.68 -4.17
C ASP A 38 7.34 18.47 -3.69
N GLN A 39 7.89 18.54 -2.47
CA GLN A 39 8.63 17.45 -1.83
C GLN A 39 7.65 16.33 -1.46
N ARG A 40 6.79 15.94 -2.41
CA ARG A 40 5.87 14.81 -2.29
C ARG A 40 6.73 13.57 -2.15
N ARG A 41 6.90 13.18 -0.88
CA ARG A 41 7.37 11.86 -0.44
C ARG A 41 8.70 11.51 -1.09
N VAL A 42 9.78 11.75 -0.36
CA VAL A 42 11.01 10.99 -0.58
C VAL A 42 10.66 9.52 -0.36
N ALA A 43 10.20 8.86 -1.42
CA ALA A 43 10.07 7.43 -1.47
C ALA A 43 11.46 6.90 -1.09
N GLY A 44 11.50 6.07 -0.05
CA GLY A 44 12.76 5.50 0.43
C GLY A 44 13.59 4.99 -0.75
N LYS A 45 14.91 5.14 -0.66
CA LYS A 45 15.88 4.79 -1.70
C LYS A 45 15.48 3.46 -2.36
N ILE A 46 15.09 3.50 -3.63
CA ILE A 46 14.70 2.30 -4.38
C ILE A 46 15.97 1.48 -4.61
N GLU A 47 16.12 0.38 -3.87
CA GLU A 47 17.22 -0.55 -4.06
C GLU A 47 16.90 -1.50 -5.23
N ILE A 48 17.54 -1.26 -6.36
CA ILE A 48 17.46 -2.15 -7.54
C ILE A 48 18.37 -3.35 -7.27
N LYS A 49 17.79 -4.50 -6.91
CA LYS A 49 18.53 -5.75 -6.75
C LYS A 49 18.90 -6.32 -8.12
N THR A 50 20.20 -6.46 -8.40
CA THR A 50 20.69 -7.07 -9.63
C THR A 50 20.47 -8.59 -9.62
N ILE A 51 20.62 -9.24 -10.77
CA ILE A 51 20.56 -10.72 -10.86
C ILE A 51 21.67 -11.34 -10.02
N ASP A 52 22.87 -10.76 -10.03
CA ASP A 52 24.01 -11.28 -9.30
C ASP A 52 23.82 -11.17 -7.78
N ASP A 53 23.16 -10.11 -7.29
CA ASP A 53 22.76 -9.99 -5.88
C ASP A 53 21.80 -11.11 -5.47
N LYS A 54 20.87 -11.48 -6.36
CA LYS A 54 19.92 -12.57 -6.13
C LYS A 54 20.62 -13.93 -6.17
N ILE A 55 21.59 -14.12 -7.06
CA ILE A 55 22.44 -15.32 -7.08
C ILE A 55 23.24 -15.42 -5.77
N ALA A 56 23.78 -14.30 -5.28
CA ALA A 56 24.55 -14.25 -4.04
C ALA A 56 23.73 -14.62 -2.78
N ALA A 57 22.39 -14.56 -2.85
CA ALA A 57 21.50 -15.00 -1.78
C ALA A 57 21.45 -16.53 -1.61
N PHE A 58 21.83 -17.31 -2.63
CA PHE A 58 21.94 -18.77 -2.52
C PHE A 58 23.23 -19.18 -1.79
N THR A 59 23.17 -20.31 -1.10
CA THR A 59 24.35 -20.96 -0.50
C THR A 59 25.05 -21.79 -1.58
N LEU A 60 26.05 -21.17 -2.22
CA LEU A 60 26.81 -21.74 -3.34
C LEU A 60 28.26 -22.03 -2.95
N ASN A 61 28.84 -23.05 -3.56
CA ASN A 61 30.28 -23.37 -3.52
C ASN A 61 30.87 -23.32 -2.10
N GLU A 62 31.83 -22.42 -1.84
CA GLU A 62 32.54 -22.27 -0.57
C GLU A 62 31.65 -21.74 0.57
N LYS A 63 30.48 -21.18 0.26
CA LYS A 63 29.50 -20.79 1.29
C LYS A 63 28.89 -22.02 1.99
N ILE A 64 29.02 -23.21 1.40
CA ILE A 64 28.56 -24.47 1.98
C ILE A 64 29.53 -24.87 3.11
N ARG A 65 29.06 -24.78 4.35
CA ARG A 65 29.89 -25.07 5.55
C ARG A 65 30.09 -26.56 5.81
N SER A 66 29.32 -27.42 5.14
CA SER A 66 29.34 -28.86 5.40
C SER A 66 30.52 -29.54 4.71
N PRO A 67 31.38 -30.29 5.44
CA PRO A 67 32.56 -30.91 4.85
C PRO A 67 32.23 -32.11 3.96
N LYS A 68 31.18 -32.87 4.31
CA LYS A 68 30.65 -34.00 3.51
C LYS A 68 29.29 -33.62 2.94
N VAL A 69 29.08 -33.96 1.67
CA VAL A 69 27.88 -33.62 0.92
C VAL A 69 27.40 -34.83 0.10
N GLN A 70 26.11 -34.86 -0.21
CA GLN A 70 25.51 -35.84 -1.12
C GLN A 70 25.03 -35.14 -2.39
N LEU A 71 25.47 -35.60 -3.55
CA LEU A 71 25.07 -35.01 -4.83
C LEU A 71 23.72 -35.56 -5.25
N LYS A 72 22.80 -34.67 -5.58
CA LYS A 72 21.54 -35.02 -6.25
C LYS A 72 21.79 -35.10 -7.76
N GLY A 73 21.73 -36.32 -8.31
CA GLY A 73 21.81 -36.56 -9.75
C GLY A 73 20.56 -36.04 -10.50
N LEU A 74 20.65 -36.01 -11.83
CA LEU A 74 19.52 -35.64 -12.70
C LEU A 74 18.33 -36.59 -12.53
N ASP A 75 18.60 -37.87 -12.24
CA ASP A 75 17.60 -38.91 -11.99
C ASP A 75 16.88 -38.76 -10.63
N GLY A 76 17.23 -37.73 -9.85
CA GLY A 76 16.68 -37.48 -8.52
C GLY A 76 17.24 -38.39 -7.41
N LYS A 77 18.14 -39.32 -7.75
CA LYS A 77 18.86 -40.17 -6.80
C LYS A 77 19.99 -39.41 -6.11
N LEU A 78 20.24 -39.75 -4.84
CA LEU A 78 21.34 -39.21 -4.05
C LEU A 78 22.58 -40.09 -4.22
N SER A 79 23.73 -39.45 -4.45
CA SER A 79 25.02 -40.12 -4.48
C SER A 79 25.47 -40.55 -3.08
N GLU A 80 26.51 -41.38 -3.05
CA GLU A 80 27.25 -41.61 -1.81
C GLU A 80 27.84 -40.29 -1.26
N PRO A 81 28.00 -40.20 0.08
CA PRO A 81 28.62 -39.04 0.71
C PRO A 81 30.06 -38.85 0.24
N GLN A 82 30.33 -37.68 -0.34
CA GLN A 82 31.66 -37.29 -0.80
C GLN A 82 32.09 -35.96 -0.16
N PRO A 83 33.39 -35.72 0.03
CA PRO A 83 33.86 -34.47 0.58
C PRO A 83 33.66 -33.32 -0.42
N LEU A 84 33.22 -32.16 0.07
CA LEU A 84 32.87 -30.99 -0.76
C LEU A 84 34.02 -30.54 -1.68
N TYR A 85 35.25 -30.56 -1.18
CA TYR A 85 36.41 -30.09 -1.95
C TYR A 85 36.63 -30.92 -3.23
N LYS A 86 36.40 -32.25 -3.20
CA LYS A 86 36.52 -33.10 -4.39
C LYS A 86 35.46 -32.74 -5.43
N LEU A 87 34.26 -32.41 -4.98
CA LEU A 87 33.19 -31.97 -5.87
C LEU A 87 33.51 -30.62 -6.52
N LEU A 88 34.00 -29.65 -5.73
CA LEU A 88 34.39 -28.31 -6.24
C LEU A 88 35.60 -28.33 -7.18
N ASP A 89 36.43 -29.37 -7.09
CA ASP A 89 37.56 -29.59 -7.99
C ASP A 89 37.12 -30.22 -9.33
N SER A 90 36.06 -31.03 -9.29
CA SER A 90 35.55 -31.73 -10.48
C SER A 90 34.72 -30.86 -11.45
N ILE A 91 34.25 -29.69 -11.02
CA ILE A 91 33.34 -28.84 -11.80
C ILE A 91 34.05 -27.69 -12.53
N ASP A 92 33.47 -27.23 -13.64
CA ASP A 92 33.91 -25.99 -14.28
C ASP A 92 33.38 -24.78 -13.51
N ARG A 93 34.24 -24.16 -12.71
CA ARG A 93 33.90 -22.99 -11.87
C ARG A 93 33.50 -21.75 -12.67
N THR A 94 33.71 -21.74 -13.99
CA THR A 94 33.31 -20.64 -14.87
C THR A 94 31.81 -20.59 -15.06
N ASN A 95 31.18 -21.76 -15.25
CA ASN A 95 29.78 -21.87 -15.68
C ASN A 95 28.88 -22.64 -14.70
N GLN A 96 29.49 -23.44 -13.82
CA GLN A 96 28.80 -24.34 -12.90
C GLN A 96 29.00 -23.91 -11.46
N TYR A 97 27.96 -24.13 -10.66
CA TYR A 97 27.93 -23.88 -9.22
C TYR A 97 27.42 -25.12 -8.50
N VAL A 98 27.98 -25.40 -7.33
CA VAL A 98 27.42 -26.35 -6.38
C VAL A 98 26.40 -25.60 -5.52
N LEU A 99 25.12 -25.90 -5.71
CA LEU A 99 24.03 -25.33 -4.94
C LEU A 99 23.60 -26.27 -3.83
N GLN A 100 23.55 -25.76 -2.60
CA GLN A 100 22.97 -26.47 -1.47
C GLN A 100 21.43 -26.39 -1.49
N MET A 101 20.76 -27.55 -1.41
CA MET A 101 19.31 -27.66 -1.53
C MET A 101 18.57 -27.68 -0.18
N ASN A 102 19.19 -28.24 0.86
CA ASN A 102 18.64 -28.32 2.21
C ASN A 102 19.49 -27.51 3.20
N LYS A 103 18.88 -27.15 4.34
CA LYS A 103 19.64 -26.68 5.50
C LYS A 103 19.89 -27.90 6.39
N PRO A 104 21.12 -28.46 6.44
CA PRO A 104 21.40 -29.65 7.23
C PRO A 104 21.20 -29.35 8.71
N GLU A 105 20.45 -30.20 9.40
CA GLU A 105 20.34 -30.19 10.85
C GLU A 105 21.51 -30.94 11.51
N GLN A 106 21.55 -30.98 12.84
CA GLN A 106 22.62 -31.67 13.58
C GLN A 106 22.67 -33.16 13.21
N GLY A 107 23.77 -33.59 12.59
CA GLY A 107 23.99 -34.98 12.19
C GLY A 107 23.53 -35.33 10.77
N GLU A 108 22.85 -34.41 10.07
CA GLU A 108 22.46 -34.60 8.67
C GLU A 108 23.51 -34.08 7.69
N MET A 109 23.53 -34.68 6.49
CA MET A 109 24.42 -34.25 5.41
C MET A 109 23.75 -33.21 4.52
N ALA A 110 24.54 -32.27 4.01
CA ALA A 110 24.06 -31.33 3.02
C ALA A 110 23.86 -32.03 1.67
N ILE A 111 22.66 -31.90 1.12
CA ILE A 111 22.30 -32.33 -0.22
C ILE A 111 22.61 -31.17 -1.17
N VAL A 112 23.44 -31.44 -2.16
CA VAL A 112 23.91 -30.46 -3.13
C VAL A 112 23.52 -30.86 -4.55
N GLN A 113 23.42 -29.87 -5.44
CA GLN A 113 23.14 -30.07 -6.85
C GLN A 113 24.08 -29.20 -7.67
N ILE A 114 24.68 -29.76 -8.72
CA ILE A 114 25.42 -28.97 -9.70
C ILE A 114 24.42 -28.26 -10.61
N VAL A 115 24.52 -26.94 -10.70
CA VAL A 115 23.62 -26.09 -11.49
C VAL A 115 24.42 -25.08 -12.31
N THR A 116 23.90 -24.71 -13.47
CA THR A 116 24.52 -23.64 -14.27
C THR A 116 24.03 -22.26 -13.84
N ARG A 117 24.74 -21.20 -14.25
CA ARG A 117 24.26 -19.82 -14.07
C ARG A 117 22.86 -19.61 -14.66
N ALA A 118 22.60 -20.18 -15.85
CA ALA A 118 21.31 -20.08 -16.52
C ALA A 118 20.20 -20.73 -15.69
N ASP A 119 20.46 -21.91 -15.10
CA ASP A 119 19.48 -22.60 -14.25
C ASP A 119 19.14 -21.79 -12.99
N LEU A 120 20.14 -21.16 -12.38
CA LEU A 120 19.92 -20.27 -11.22
C LEU A 120 19.02 -19.09 -11.59
N ILE A 121 19.26 -18.44 -12.73
CA ILE A 121 18.42 -17.35 -13.23
C ILE A 121 17.00 -17.82 -13.48
N GLN A 122 16.82 -18.98 -14.12
CA GLN A 122 15.49 -19.56 -14.33
C GLN A 122 14.76 -19.85 -13.02
N ARG A 123 15.46 -20.38 -12.00
CA ARG A 123 14.88 -20.62 -10.67
C ARG A 123 14.44 -19.32 -10.01
N ILE A 124 15.28 -18.29 -10.05
CA ILE A 124 14.96 -16.96 -9.52
C ILE A 124 13.70 -16.41 -10.19
N ASN A 125 13.65 -16.40 -11.53
CA ASN A 125 12.49 -15.89 -12.27
C ASN A 125 11.21 -16.66 -11.94
N ARG A 126 11.27 -18.00 -11.89
CA ARG A 126 10.12 -18.84 -11.51
C ARG A 126 9.65 -18.53 -10.09
N GLN A 127 10.56 -18.39 -9.13
CA GLN A 127 10.20 -18.03 -7.76
C GLN A 127 9.54 -16.64 -7.70
N GLU A 128 10.09 -15.66 -8.42
CA GLU A 128 9.51 -14.31 -8.47
C GLU A 128 8.12 -14.29 -9.10
N ASP A 129 7.92 -15.02 -10.19
CA ASP A 129 6.62 -15.10 -10.85
C ASP A 129 5.59 -15.81 -9.98
N MET A 130 5.99 -16.87 -9.27
CA MET A 130 5.14 -17.51 -8.27
C MET A 130 4.76 -16.56 -7.15
N LEU A 131 5.72 -15.80 -6.60
CA LEU A 131 5.45 -14.81 -5.55
C LEU A 131 4.56 -13.67 -6.05
N LYS A 132 4.77 -13.18 -7.28
CA LYS A 132 3.91 -12.15 -7.90
C LYS A 132 2.49 -12.67 -8.09
N ASN A 133 2.35 -13.90 -8.58
CA ASN A 133 1.05 -14.54 -8.77
C ASN A 133 0.34 -14.77 -7.43
N GLN A 134 1.03 -15.25 -6.41
CA GLN A 134 0.49 -15.39 -5.05
C GLN A 134 0.01 -14.04 -4.51
N LYS A 135 0.84 -12.99 -4.58
CA LYS A 135 0.45 -11.64 -4.15
C LYS A 135 -0.74 -11.09 -4.92
N ARG A 136 -0.83 -11.38 -6.22
CA ARG A 136 -1.99 -10.99 -7.04
C ARG A 136 -3.25 -11.71 -6.58
N LEU A 137 -3.19 -13.03 -6.40
CA LEU A 137 -4.32 -13.83 -5.92
C LEU A 137 -4.75 -13.42 -4.50
N GLU A 138 -3.81 -13.14 -3.60
CA GLU A 138 -4.10 -12.60 -2.27
C GLU A 138 -4.81 -11.25 -2.34
N LYS A 139 -4.35 -10.35 -3.22
CA LYS A 139 -4.98 -9.05 -3.45
C LYS A 139 -6.38 -9.17 -4.04
N GLU A 140 -6.62 -10.18 -4.88
CA GLU A 140 -7.93 -10.47 -5.46
C GLU A 140 -8.90 -11.07 -4.43
N LYS A 141 -8.40 -11.95 -3.54
CA LYS A 141 -9.17 -12.54 -2.43
C LYS A 141 -9.48 -11.54 -1.30
N ARG A 142 -8.68 -10.48 -1.14
CA ARG A 142 -8.86 -9.51 -0.06
C ARG A 142 -10.23 -8.82 -0.17
N PRO A 143 -11.03 -8.80 0.91
CA PRO A 143 -12.35 -8.19 0.89
C PRO A 143 -12.26 -6.69 0.62
N LYS A 144 -13.28 -6.17 -0.06
CA LYS A 144 -13.42 -4.75 -0.33
C LYS A 144 -14.25 -4.12 0.77
N GLN A 145 -13.61 -3.24 1.54
CA GLN A 145 -14.29 -2.48 2.57
C GLN A 145 -15.00 -1.27 1.97
N LEU A 146 -16.26 -1.09 2.34
CA LEU A 146 -17.11 0.03 2.00
C LEU A 146 -17.63 0.66 3.27
N GLU A 147 -17.16 1.88 3.55
CA GLU A 147 -17.61 2.63 4.72
C GLU A 147 -18.91 3.38 4.43
N LEU A 148 -19.85 3.25 5.35
CA LEU A 148 -21.15 3.91 5.39
C LEU A 148 -21.30 4.66 6.71
N ASN A 149 -21.95 5.81 6.65
CA ASN A 149 -22.36 6.53 7.86
C ASN A 149 -23.79 6.09 8.24
N TRP A 150 -24.08 6.02 9.54
CA TRP A 150 -25.46 5.79 10.01
C TRP A 150 -26.42 6.89 9.54
N ALA A 151 -25.95 8.14 9.45
CA ALA A 151 -26.73 9.29 8.96
C ALA A 151 -26.45 9.62 7.48
N ILE A 152 -26.31 8.60 6.63
CA ILE A 152 -26.04 8.76 5.18
C ILE A 152 -27.26 9.33 4.43
N SER A 153 -27.03 10.12 3.40
CA SER A 153 -28.11 10.61 2.51
C SER A 153 -28.52 9.53 1.50
N ALA A 154 -29.77 9.59 1.01
CA ALA A 154 -30.29 8.62 0.04
C ALA A 154 -29.45 8.54 -1.25
N ASN A 155 -28.95 9.68 -1.74
CA ASN A 155 -28.13 9.73 -2.96
C ASN A 155 -26.76 9.06 -2.76
N ASP A 156 -26.08 9.32 -1.63
CA ASP A 156 -24.79 8.70 -1.33
C ASP A 156 -24.95 7.19 -1.07
N LEU A 157 -26.05 6.79 -0.40
CA LEU A 157 -26.40 5.39 -0.22
C LEU A 157 -26.53 4.68 -1.57
N GLN A 158 -27.25 5.27 -2.54
CA GLN A 158 -27.42 4.69 -3.86
C GLN A 158 -26.09 4.48 -4.60
N LEU A 159 -25.19 5.46 -4.52
CA LEU A 159 -23.85 5.35 -5.12
C LEU A 159 -23.03 4.21 -4.48
N LYS A 160 -23.08 4.10 -3.16
CA LYS A 160 -22.39 3.03 -2.40
C LYS A 160 -22.98 1.65 -2.71
N MET A 161 -24.30 1.53 -2.84
CA MET A 161 -24.96 0.27 -3.20
C MET A 161 -24.58 -0.16 -4.63
N LYS A 162 -24.49 0.78 -5.58
CA LYS A 162 -23.98 0.50 -6.93
C LYS A 162 -22.53 0.01 -6.90
N GLN A 163 -21.68 0.66 -6.11
CA GLN A 163 -20.28 0.24 -5.93
C GLN A 163 -20.18 -1.17 -5.31
N MET A 164 -21.01 -1.47 -4.31
CA MET A 164 -21.13 -2.80 -3.73
C MET A 164 -21.50 -3.83 -4.79
N GLN A 165 -22.54 -3.56 -5.59
CA GLN A 165 -22.98 -4.43 -6.67
C GLN A 165 -21.85 -4.69 -7.69
N GLU A 166 -21.09 -3.67 -8.08
CA GLU A 166 -19.95 -3.83 -8.98
C GLU A 166 -18.83 -4.71 -8.40
N PHE A 167 -18.59 -4.66 -7.10
CA PHE A 167 -17.62 -5.53 -6.43
C PHE A 167 -18.12 -6.97 -6.33
N LEU A 168 -19.39 -7.16 -5.98
CA LEU A 168 -20.03 -8.47 -5.90
C LEU A 168 -20.08 -9.16 -7.28
N LYS A 169 -20.42 -8.43 -8.35
CA LYS A 169 -20.36 -8.93 -9.74
C LYS A 169 -18.96 -9.39 -10.17
N LYS A 170 -17.91 -8.81 -9.58
CA LYS A 170 -16.51 -9.24 -9.79
C LYS A 170 -16.11 -10.43 -8.93
N GLY A 171 -17.05 -11.06 -8.22
CA GLY A 171 -16.81 -12.19 -7.32
C GLY A 171 -16.07 -11.81 -6.03
N LYS A 172 -16.02 -10.52 -5.68
CA LYS A 172 -15.31 -10.06 -4.49
C LYS A 172 -16.22 -10.12 -3.26
N LYS A 173 -15.63 -10.48 -2.13
CA LYS A 173 -16.23 -10.31 -0.81
C LYS A 173 -16.26 -8.82 -0.46
N VAL A 174 -17.37 -8.33 0.07
CA VAL A 174 -17.56 -6.93 0.45
C VAL A 174 -17.81 -6.83 1.95
N GLU A 175 -17.13 -5.91 2.61
CA GLU A 175 -17.28 -5.61 4.04
C GLU A 175 -17.86 -4.20 4.18
N LEU A 176 -19.10 -4.10 4.63
CA LEU A 176 -19.79 -2.84 4.87
C LEU A 176 -19.54 -2.41 6.32
N LEU A 177 -18.77 -1.35 6.50
CA LEU A 177 -18.50 -0.77 7.82
C LEU A 177 -19.47 0.40 8.05
N LEU A 178 -20.42 0.24 8.96
CA LEU A 178 -21.28 1.32 9.43
C LEU A 178 -20.70 1.96 10.68
N ALA A 179 -20.37 3.25 10.59
CA ALA A 179 -19.79 3.99 11.71
C ALA A 179 -20.28 5.44 11.74
N ASN A 180 -20.30 6.04 12.93
CA ASN A 180 -20.54 7.47 13.07
C ASN A 180 -19.30 8.28 12.72
N LYS A 181 -19.47 9.39 12.01
CA LYS A 181 -18.39 10.35 11.80
C LYS A 181 -18.29 11.33 12.98
N ARG A 182 -17.07 11.59 13.45
CA ARG A 182 -16.77 12.38 14.67
C ARG A 182 -17.42 13.79 14.73
N HIS A 183 -17.70 14.40 13.59
CA HIS A 183 -18.22 15.78 13.50
C HIS A 183 -19.50 15.92 12.65
N GLN A 184 -20.20 14.82 12.38
CA GLN A 184 -21.48 14.87 11.65
C GLN A 184 -22.65 14.53 12.57
N ARG A 185 -23.86 14.83 12.07
CA ARG A 185 -25.12 14.45 12.70
C ARG A 185 -25.09 12.95 13.05
N LYS A 186 -25.49 12.63 14.27
CA LYS A 186 -25.74 11.25 14.71
C LYS A 186 -27.12 10.84 14.22
N ALA A 187 -27.23 9.62 13.71
CA ALA A 187 -28.51 9.05 13.33
C ALA A 187 -29.37 8.76 14.58
N SER A 188 -30.68 8.81 14.43
CA SER A 188 -31.58 8.21 15.41
C SER A 188 -31.58 6.69 15.30
N GLN A 189 -32.05 6.00 16.35
CA GLN A 189 -32.14 4.53 16.31
C GLN A 189 -33.07 4.04 15.18
N ALA A 190 -34.20 4.72 14.99
CA ALA A 190 -35.14 4.41 13.91
C ALA A 190 -34.51 4.60 12.52
N GLU A 191 -33.72 5.67 12.32
CA GLU A 191 -32.99 5.91 11.07
C GLU A 191 -31.96 4.81 10.80
N ALA A 192 -31.21 4.39 11.82
CA ALA A 192 -30.21 3.34 11.70
C ALA A 192 -30.83 1.97 11.37
N GLU A 193 -31.96 1.63 11.98
CA GLU A 193 -32.70 0.39 11.69
C GLU A 193 -33.30 0.41 10.27
N ALA A 194 -33.85 1.54 9.83
CA ALA A 194 -34.35 1.71 8.47
C ALA A 194 -33.23 1.58 7.42
N LEU A 195 -32.04 2.12 7.71
CA LEU A 195 -30.86 1.97 6.87
C LEU A 195 -30.45 0.50 6.73
N LEU A 196 -30.39 -0.25 7.84
CA LEU A 196 -30.05 -1.68 7.81
C LEU A 196 -31.05 -2.49 7.00
N LYS A 197 -32.36 -2.21 7.14
CA LYS A 197 -33.39 -2.86 6.31
C LYS A 197 -33.17 -2.60 4.82
N THR A 198 -32.99 -1.34 4.45
CA THR A 198 -32.72 -0.93 3.06
C THR A 198 -31.48 -1.62 2.49
N VAL A 199 -30.39 -1.69 3.28
CA VAL A 199 -29.15 -2.35 2.86
C VAL A 199 -29.36 -3.85 2.66
N ARG A 200 -30.08 -4.52 3.56
CA ARG A 200 -30.40 -5.95 3.45
C ARG A 200 -31.26 -6.27 2.23
N GLU A 201 -32.29 -5.47 1.98
CA GLU A 201 -33.14 -5.57 0.79
C GLU A 201 -32.30 -5.43 -0.49
N LYS A 202 -31.37 -4.47 -0.54
CA LYS A 202 -30.46 -4.28 -1.67
C LYS A 202 -29.47 -5.43 -1.86
N ILE A 203 -28.99 -6.03 -0.76
CA ILE A 203 -28.14 -7.23 -0.82
C ILE A 203 -28.90 -8.40 -1.44
N GLU A 204 -30.15 -8.59 -1.03
CA GLU A 204 -31.01 -9.66 -1.51
C GLU A 204 -31.43 -9.46 -2.98
N GLU A 205 -31.74 -8.23 -3.39
CA GLU A 205 -32.03 -7.85 -4.79
C GLU A 205 -30.87 -8.19 -5.73
N VAL A 206 -29.62 -8.06 -5.26
CA VAL A 206 -28.41 -8.37 -6.04
C VAL A 206 -28.11 -9.89 -6.05
N GLY A 207 -28.87 -10.70 -5.30
CA GLY A 207 -28.62 -12.14 -5.16
C GLY A 207 -27.43 -12.47 -4.27
N ALA A 208 -27.08 -11.58 -3.35
CA ALA A 208 -26.03 -11.80 -2.36
C ALA A 208 -26.60 -12.23 -1.00
N ALA A 209 -25.73 -12.71 -0.13
CA ALA A 209 -26.06 -13.09 1.24
C ALA A 209 -25.01 -12.59 2.22
N GLU A 210 -25.47 -12.33 3.44
CA GLU A 210 -24.58 -12.13 4.59
C GLU A 210 -23.85 -13.46 4.88
N VAL A 211 -22.52 -13.41 4.92
CA VAL A 211 -21.67 -14.60 5.17
C VAL A 211 -21.48 -14.82 6.67
N VAL A 212 -21.44 -13.72 7.43
CA VAL A 212 -21.22 -13.69 8.87
C VAL A 212 -22.35 -12.83 9.45
N PRO A 213 -22.93 -13.20 10.61
CA PRO A 213 -23.87 -12.32 11.30
C PRO A 213 -23.22 -10.95 11.53
N MET A 214 -24.05 -9.90 11.52
CA MET A 214 -23.58 -8.53 11.76
C MET A 214 -22.79 -8.45 13.07
N GLU A 215 -21.53 -8.04 12.98
CA GLU A 215 -20.68 -7.81 14.14
C GLU A 215 -20.81 -6.37 14.61
N GLY A 216 -20.83 -6.15 15.94
CA GLY A 216 -20.89 -4.83 16.54
C GLY A 216 -22.28 -4.40 16.96
N ALA A 217 -22.49 -3.09 17.08
CA ALA A 217 -23.72 -2.52 17.65
C ALA A 217 -24.26 -1.36 16.81
N ILE A 218 -25.59 -1.30 16.72
CA ILE A 218 -26.34 -0.21 16.08
C ILE A 218 -25.97 1.12 16.77
N LEU A 219 -25.84 2.19 15.99
CA LEU A 219 -25.36 3.52 16.43
C LEU A 219 -23.91 3.59 16.94
N ARG A 220 -23.17 2.47 16.96
CA ARG A 220 -21.72 2.45 17.22
C ARG A 220 -20.99 2.11 15.93
N GLN A 221 -20.28 1.00 15.93
CA GLN A 221 -19.62 0.42 14.77
C GLN A 221 -20.30 -0.92 14.50
N ALA A 222 -20.75 -1.12 13.27
CA ALA A 222 -21.27 -2.40 12.81
C ALA A 222 -20.56 -2.82 11.51
N LEU A 223 -20.28 -4.11 11.37
CA LEU A 223 -19.66 -4.70 10.20
C LEU A 223 -20.59 -5.75 9.62
N LEU A 224 -20.96 -5.58 8.35
CA LEU A 224 -21.68 -6.61 7.58
C LEU A 224 -20.78 -7.16 6.49
N THR A 225 -20.73 -8.47 6.40
CA THR A 225 -19.90 -9.16 5.43
C THR A 225 -20.77 -9.85 4.39
N VAL A 226 -20.61 -9.47 3.12
CA VAL A 226 -21.51 -9.87 2.02
C VAL A 226 -20.74 -10.59 0.91
N LYS A 227 -21.34 -11.65 0.35
CA LYS A 227 -20.87 -12.39 -0.83
C LYS A 227 -22.04 -12.78 -1.72
N MET A 228 -21.82 -12.89 -3.03
CA MET A 228 -22.81 -13.45 -3.97
C MET A 228 -23.23 -14.88 -3.56
N ARG A 229 -24.53 -15.21 -3.60
CA ARG A 229 -25.03 -16.57 -3.40
C ARG A 229 -24.58 -17.44 -4.58
N GLY A 230 -23.99 -18.61 -4.33
CA GLY A 230 -23.66 -19.59 -5.39
C GLY A 230 -22.31 -19.38 -6.11
N THR A 231 -21.37 -18.66 -5.50
CA THR A 231 -19.93 -18.65 -5.86
C THR A 231 -19.10 -18.93 -4.62
#